data_AF-A0A2V5ZGU2-F1
#
_entry.id   AF-A0A2V5ZGU2-F1
#
_cell.length_a   1.000
_cell.length_b   1.000
_cell.length_c   1.000
_cell.angle_alpha   90.00
_cell.angle_beta   90.00
_cell.angle_gamma   90.00
#
_symmetry.space_group_name_H-M   'P 1'
#
loop_
_entity.id
_entity.type
_entity.pdbx_description
1 polymer ?
#
loop_
_entity_poly.entity_id
_entity_poly.type
_entity_poly.pdbx_seq_one_letter_code
_entity_poly.pdbx_strand_id
1 'polypeptide(L)'
;MISRWLSIGAIVFLVGCASHEKSVGKGLIVTPGGSLPGTVISVNPSARFAVVRFPIGQMPALNQHMNAYRQGLKVADLKISGPQRDVHTVADVVAGECRVGDEVRAD
;
A
#
# COMPACT_ATOMS: atom_id res chain seq x y z
N MET A 1 25.26 -45.19 33.91
CA MET A 1 26.15 -44.08 33.50
C MET A 1 25.46 -42.79 33.90
N ILE A 2 26.09 -42.07 34.82
CA ILE A 2 25.51 -41.01 35.63
C ILE A 2 25.65 -39.67 34.93
N SER A 3 24.50 -39.05 34.72
CA SER A 3 24.27 -37.61 34.55
C SER A 3 25.03 -36.76 35.58
N ARG A 4 25.76 -35.72 35.14
CA ARG A 4 25.72 -34.36 35.73
C ARG A 4 26.67 -33.37 35.04
N TRP A 5 26.17 -32.13 34.86
CA TRP A 5 26.87 -30.86 35.17
C TRP A 5 28.12 -30.47 34.35
N LEU A 6 28.46 -29.21 34.11
CA LEU A 6 28.01 -27.91 34.61
C LEU A 6 28.49 -26.83 33.62
N SER A 7 27.71 -25.77 33.55
CA SER A 7 27.99 -24.39 33.13
C SER A 7 29.46 -23.96 33.01
N ILE A 8 29.78 -23.20 31.96
CA ILE A 8 30.53 -21.92 31.90
C ILE A 8 30.26 -21.39 30.46
N GLY A 9 29.96 -20.13 30.17
CA GLY A 9 29.95 -18.90 30.94
C GLY A 9 29.33 -17.77 30.10
N ALA A 10 28.87 -16.74 30.80
CA ALA A 10 28.29 -15.54 30.23
C ALA A 10 29.30 -14.78 29.37
N ILE A 11 28.87 -14.32 28.20
CA ILE A 11 29.46 -13.15 27.54
C ILE A 11 28.31 -12.19 27.20
N VAL A 12 28.19 -11.18 28.05
CA VAL A 12 27.46 -9.93 27.79
C VAL A 12 28.38 -9.09 26.92
N PHE A 13 27.97 -8.76 25.70
CA PHE A 13 28.51 -7.60 24.98
C PHE A 13 27.35 -6.64 24.69
N LEU A 14 27.36 -5.56 25.46
CA LEU A 14 26.57 -4.35 25.30
C LEU A 14 26.84 -3.75 23.91
N VAL A 15 25.90 -3.91 22.98
CA VAL A 15 25.87 -3.09 21.76
C VAL A 15 25.19 -1.78 22.13
N GLY A 16 26.00 -0.75 22.37
CA GLY A 16 25.53 0.62 22.61
C GLY A 16 24.85 1.19 21.37
N CYS A 17 23.62 1.66 21.54
CA CYS A 17 22.95 2.50 20.56
C CYS A 17 23.43 3.95 20.74
N ALA A 18 24.38 4.39 19.91
CA ALA A 18 24.68 5.81 19.77
C ALA A 18 23.51 6.47 19.01
N SER A 19 22.60 7.12 19.73
CA SER A 19 21.56 7.95 19.13
C SER A 19 22.20 9.25 18.65
N HIS A 20 22.31 9.40 17.33
CA HIS A 20 22.74 10.63 16.70
C HIS A 20 21.53 11.54 16.49
N GLU A 21 21.45 12.60 17.29
CA GLU A 21 20.38 13.59 17.23
C GLU A 21 20.70 14.60 16.12
N LYS A 22 20.18 14.36 14.91
CA LYS A 22 20.29 15.31 13.80
C LYS A 22 19.23 16.39 13.98
N SER A 23 19.64 17.56 14.47
CA SER A 23 18.79 18.76 14.54
C SER A 23 18.46 19.23 13.11
N VAL A 24 17.22 18.97 12.67
CA VAL A 24 16.72 19.38 11.35
C VAL A 24 16.02 20.72 11.51
N GLY A 25 16.55 21.74 10.83
CA GLY A 25 15.97 23.08 10.78
C GLY A 25 14.49 23.05 10.36
N LYS A 26 13.69 23.95 10.94
CA LYS A 26 12.30 24.22 10.55
C LYS A 26 12.23 24.77 9.13
N GLY A 27 12.46 23.91 8.14
CA GLY A 27 11.91 24.09 6.81
C GLY A 27 10.41 23.88 6.93
N LEU A 28 9.61 24.82 6.40
CA LEU A 28 8.18 24.61 6.25
C LEU A 28 7.99 23.41 5.32
N ILE A 29 7.72 22.24 5.89
CA ILE A 29 7.36 21.05 5.13
C ILE A 29 5.94 21.29 4.64
N VAL A 30 5.82 21.71 3.38
CA VAL A 30 4.56 21.65 2.67
C VAL A 30 4.33 20.19 2.35
N THR A 31 3.43 19.54 3.08
CA THR A 31 2.91 18.23 2.70
C THR A 31 1.97 18.46 1.52
N PRO A 32 2.29 17.99 0.30
CA PRO A 32 1.33 18.02 -0.79
C PRO A 32 0.07 17.28 -0.30
N GLY A 33 -1.10 17.89 -0.45
CA GLY A 33 -2.35 17.19 -0.14
C GLY A 33 -2.37 15.88 -0.91
N GLY A 34 -2.31 14.76 -0.19
CA GLY A 34 -2.29 13.44 -0.81
C GLY A 34 -3.48 13.29 -1.75
N SER A 35 -3.25 12.73 -2.93
CA SER A 35 -4.34 12.36 -3.84
C SER A 35 -5.35 11.53 -3.05
N LEU A 36 -6.62 11.95 -3.05
CA LEU A 36 -7.65 11.19 -2.36
C LEU A 36 -7.78 9.81 -3.03
N PRO A 37 -7.80 8.71 -2.25
CA PRO A 37 -7.87 7.38 -2.80
C PRO A 37 -9.19 7.18 -3.56
N GLY A 38 -9.11 6.40 -4.65
CA GLY A 38 -10.30 5.85 -5.29
C GLY A 38 -10.92 4.74 -4.45
N THR A 39 -12.12 4.30 -4.84
CA THR A 39 -12.83 3.19 -4.18
C THR A 39 -13.37 2.23 -5.22
N VAL A 40 -13.18 0.93 -5.00
CA VAL A 40 -13.79 -0.11 -5.83
C VAL A 40 -15.29 -0.15 -5.58
N ILE A 41 -16.10 0.08 -6.62
CA ILE A 41 -17.57 0.07 -6.52
C ILE A 41 -18.21 -1.17 -7.14
N SER A 42 -17.48 -1.89 -7.99
CA SER A 42 -17.92 -3.15 -8.59
C SER A 42 -16.72 -4.00 -9.01
N VAL A 43 -16.88 -5.32 -9.01
CA VAL A 43 -15.85 -6.26 -9.43
C VAL A 43 -16.46 -7.35 -10.29
N ASN A 44 -15.75 -7.75 -11.34
CA ASN A 44 -16.02 -8.96 -12.10
C ASN A 44 -14.80 -9.89 -11.98
N PRO A 45 -14.86 -10.90 -11.08
CA PRO A 45 -13.73 -11.81 -10.86
C PRO A 45 -13.42 -12.66 -12.10
N SER A 46 -14.43 -13.10 -12.84
CA SER A 46 -14.27 -13.97 -14.01
C SER A 46 -13.55 -13.26 -15.16
N ALA A 47 -13.88 -11.98 -15.39
CA ALA A 47 -13.23 -11.15 -16.41
C ALA A 47 -12.02 -10.37 -15.88
N ARG A 48 -11.69 -10.51 -14.59
CA ARG A 48 -10.57 -9.83 -13.91
C ARG A 48 -10.55 -8.32 -14.10
N PHE A 49 -11.70 -7.66 -13.96
CA PHE A 49 -11.75 -6.19 -13.93
C PHE A 49 -12.51 -5.68 -12.71
N ALA A 50 -12.18 -4.47 -12.30
CA ALA A 50 -12.84 -3.72 -11.25
C ALA A 50 -13.27 -2.35 -11.80
N VAL A 51 -14.44 -1.88 -11.36
CA VAL A 51 -14.86 -0.50 -11.60
C VAL A 51 -14.49 0.31 -10.37
N VAL A 52 -13.70 1.36 -10.59
CA VAL A 52 -13.17 2.23 -9.54
C VAL A 52 -13.79 3.60 -9.66
N ARG A 53 -14.28 4.14 -8.55
CA ARG A 53 -14.71 5.53 -8.43
C ARG A 53 -13.54 6.37 -7.94
N PHE A 54 -13.22 7.44 -8.64
CA PHE A 54 -12.27 8.45 -8.20
C PHE A 54 -12.98 9.75 -7.82
N PRO A 55 -12.47 10.52 -6.85
CA PRO A 55 -12.92 11.88 -6.60
C PRO A 55 -12.75 12.76 -7.85
N ILE A 56 -13.58 13.80 -7.96
CA ILE A 56 -13.52 14.74 -9.08
C ILE A 56 -12.13 15.39 -9.13
N GLY A 57 -11.54 15.45 -10.33
CA GLY A 57 -10.21 16.02 -10.55
C GLY A 57 -9.04 15.09 -10.17
N GLN A 58 -9.30 13.87 -9.73
CA GLN A 58 -8.28 12.86 -9.37
C GLN A 58 -8.35 11.63 -10.29
N MET A 59 -8.87 11.79 -11.51
CA MET A 59 -8.97 10.69 -12.47
C MET A 59 -7.57 10.27 -12.94
N PRO A 60 -7.18 9.00 -12.78
CA PRO A 60 -5.88 8.51 -13.23
C PRO A 60 -5.78 8.46 -14.76
N ALA A 61 -4.55 8.45 -15.27
CA ALA A 61 -4.29 8.28 -16.69
C ALA A 61 -4.56 6.83 -17.14
N LEU A 62 -4.86 6.64 -18.42
CA LEU A 62 -4.92 5.31 -19.01
C LEU A 62 -3.56 4.60 -18.90
N ASN A 63 -3.60 3.29 -18.72
CA ASN A 63 -2.46 2.40 -18.47
C ASN A 63 -1.68 2.68 -17.17
N GLN A 64 -2.15 3.58 -16.30
CA GLN A 64 -1.53 3.81 -15.02
C GLN A 64 -1.65 2.57 -14.12
N HIS A 65 -0.55 2.20 -13.47
CA HIS A 65 -0.54 1.16 -12.46
C HIS A 65 -1.00 1.72 -11.11
N MET A 66 -1.85 0.97 -10.43
CA MET A 66 -2.45 1.33 -9.15
C MET A 66 -2.55 0.10 -8.26
N ASN A 67 -2.70 0.32 -6.97
CA ASN A 67 -2.77 -0.72 -5.96
C ASN A 67 -4.10 -0.64 -5.23
N ALA A 68 -4.75 -1.79 -5.03
CA ALA A 68 -5.93 -1.89 -4.18
C ALA A 68 -5.53 -2.28 -2.75
N TYR A 69 -6.15 -1.64 -1.75
CA TYR A 69 -5.91 -1.85 -0.34
C TYR A 69 -7.20 -2.20 0.40
N ARG A 70 -7.10 -3.15 1.31
CA ARG A 70 -8.15 -3.50 2.26
C ARG A 70 -7.61 -3.36 3.67
N GLN A 71 -8.22 -2.49 4.47
CA GLN A 71 -7.76 -2.24 5.86
C GLN A 71 -6.26 -1.87 5.92
N GLY A 72 -5.78 -1.11 4.93
CA GLY A 72 -4.37 -0.69 4.83
C GLY A 72 -3.40 -1.72 4.25
N LEU A 73 -3.84 -2.96 4.00
CA LEU A 73 -3.02 -4.00 3.37
C LEU A 73 -3.25 -4.04 1.87
N LYS A 74 -2.17 -4.12 1.08
CA LYS A 74 -2.26 -4.28 -0.38
C LYS A 74 -2.83 -5.67 -0.70
N VAL A 75 -3.90 -5.70 -1.49
CA VAL A 75 -4.63 -6.93 -1.85
C VAL A 75 -4.63 -7.24 -3.35
N ALA A 76 -4.40 -6.25 -4.20
CA ALA A 76 -4.34 -6.44 -5.64
C ALA A 76 -3.52 -5.36 -6.36
N ASP A 77 -2.98 -5.75 -7.51
CA ASP A 77 -2.37 -4.87 -8.51
C ASP A 77 -3.40 -4.58 -9.61
N LEU A 78 -3.56 -3.30 -9.93
CA LEU A 78 -4.52 -2.80 -10.90
C LEU A 78 -3.80 -2.05 -12.03
N LYS A 79 -4.35 -2.14 -13.23
CA LYS A 79 -3.97 -1.29 -14.36
C LYS A 79 -5.21 -0.58 -14.88
N ILE A 80 -5.17 0.75 -15.00
CA ILE A 80 -6.29 1.50 -15.57
C ILE A 80 -6.41 1.20 -17.06
N SER A 81 -7.47 0.51 -17.47
CA SER A 81 -7.73 0.11 -18.86
C SER A 81 -8.77 0.99 -19.54
N GLY A 82 -9.69 1.58 -18.75
CA GLY A 82 -10.82 2.34 -19.27
C GLY A 82 -11.95 1.44 -19.80
N PRO A 83 -13.07 2.00 -20.26
CA PRO A 83 -13.33 3.43 -20.48
C PRO A 83 -13.52 4.21 -19.17
N GLN A 84 -13.36 5.53 -19.27
CA GLN A 84 -13.70 6.50 -18.21
C GLN A 84 -15.08 7.09 -18.48
N ARG A 85 -15.93 7.13 -17.46
CA ARG A 85 -17.25 7.75 -17.50
C ARG A 85 -17.50 8.48 -16.20
N ASP A 86 -17.70 9.79 -16.29
CA ASP A 86 -17.88 10.67 -15.12
C ASP A 86 -16.73 10.50 -14.12
N VAL A 87 -17.03 9.96 -12.94
CA VAL A 87 -16.08 9.69 -11.85
C VAL A 87 -15.69 8.21 -11.77
N HIS A 88 -16.07 7.39 -12.75
CA HIS A 88 -15.79 5.95 -12.79
C HIS A 88 -14.80 5.62 -13.90
N THR A 89 -13.91 4.67 -13.62
CA THR A 89 -13.05 4.06 -14.63
C THR A 89 -13.00 2.56 -14.42
N VAL A 90 -12.75 1.82 -15.49
CA VAL A 90 -12.44 0.39 -15.39
C VAL A 90 -10.93 0.22 -15.21
N ALA A 91 -10.57 -0.74 -14.35
CA ALA A 91 -9.22 -1.18 -14.12
C ALA A 91 -9.14 -2.71 -14.24
N ASP A 92 -8.13 -3.20 -14.95
CA ASP A 92 -7.83 -4.63 -15.04
C ASP A 92 -7.07 -5.06 -13.78
N VAL A 93 -7.44 -6.20 -13.22
CA VAL A 93 -6.78 -6.81 -12.07
C VAL A 93 -5.61 -7.64 -12.58
N VAL A 94 -4.39 -7.13 -12.42
CA VAL A 94 -3.15 -7.77 -12.88
C VAL A 94 -2.77 -8.92 -11.95
N ALA A 95 -2.87 -8.71 -10.64
CA ALA A 95 -2.58 -9.70 -9.61
C ALA A 95 -3.48 -9.51 -8.39
N GLY A 96 -3.69 -10.57 -7.62
CA GLY A 96 -4.53 -10.56 -6.41
C GLY A 96 -6.03 -10.50 -6.71
N GLU A 97 -6.81 -10.08 -5.70
CA GLU A 97 -8.27 -10.03 -5.75
C GLU A 97 -8.82 -8.75 -5.13
N CYS A 98 -9.65 -8.04 -5.89
CA CYS A 98 -10.39 -6.88 -5.41
C CYS A 98 -11.77 -7.26 -4.87
N ARG A 99 -12.26 -6.47 -3.92
CA ARG A 99 -13.65 -6.48 -3.46
C ARG A 99 -14.20 -5.07 -3.45
N VAL A 100 -15.53 -4.97 -3.47
CA VAL A 100 -16.23 -3.69 -3.31
C VAL A 100 -15.86 -3.07 -1.97
N GLY A 101 -15.51 -1.79 -1.98
CA GLY A 101 -15.04 -1.03 -0.81
C GLY A 101 -13.53 -0.99 -0.63
N ASP A 102 -12.75 -1.74 -1.42
CA ASP A 102 -11.28 -1.61 -1.39
C ASP A 102 -10.85 -0.22 -1.87
N GLU A 103 -9.81 0.32 -1.25
CA GLU A 103 -9.24 1.63 -1.57
C GLU A 103 -8.22 1.50 -2.70
N VAL A 104 -8.25 2.40 -3.69
CA VAL A 104 -7.30 2.39 -4.82
C VAL A 104 -6.38 3.59 -4.72
N ARG A 105 -5.07 3.35 -4.76
CA ARG A 105 -4.02 4.37 -4.67
C ARG A 105 -3.02 4.20 -5.80
N ALA A 106 -2.35 5.29 -6.18
CA ALA A 106 -1.18 5.18 -7.04
C ALA A 106 -0.08 4.38 -6.31
N ASP A 107 0.70 3.59 -7.07
CA ASP A 107 1.91 2.93 -6.57
C ASP A 107 2.98 3.95 -6.15
#